data_AF-A0A920N318-F1
#
_entry.id   AF-A0A920N318-F1
#
_cell.length_a   1.000
_cell.length_b   1.000
_cell.length_c   1.000
_cell.angle_alpha   90.00
_cell.angle_beta   90.00
_cell.angle_gamma   90.00
#
_symmetry.space_group_name_H-M   'P 1'
#
loop_
_entity.id
_entity.type
_entity.pdbx_description
1 polymer ?
#
loop_
_entity_poly.entity_id
_entity_poly.type
_entity_poly.pdbx_seq_one_letter_code
_entity_poly.pdbx_strand_id
1 'polypeptide(L)'
;MEQGKVKHIGCSNWGGWQMAHALVRAASEGGPPMESVQPPYNLVQREIEADLLPLCRDQQVGVLSYSPLGAGFLTGKYRVGQDIPSGTRFDVMPGHQPIYFHETGWAALGRLDAAAAETGRSLVDLALSWAMPRTESLRC
;
A
#
# COMPACT_ATOMS: atom_id res chain seq x y z
N MET A 1 24.01 6.31 -12.23
CA MET A 1 24.24 4.91 -12.62
C MET A 1 25.66 4.64 -13.09
N GLU A 2 26.33 5.63 -13.68
CA GLU A 2 27.70 5.57 -14.22
C GLU A 2 28.77 4.95 -13.29
N GLN A 3 28.69 5.16 -11.97
CA GLN A 3 29.63 4.57 -11.01
C GLN A 3 29.32 3.10 -10.65
N GLY A 4 28.26 2.51 -11.20
CA GLY A 4 27.88 1.11 -10.93
C GLY A 4 27.33 0.80 -9.53
N LYS A 5 27.14 1.81 -8.67
CA LYS A 5 26.64 1.64 -7.28
C LYS A 5 25.14 1.35 -7.18
N VAL A 6 24.37 1.69 -8.20
CA VAL A 6 22.90 1.55 -8.25
C VAL A 6 22.54 0.92 -9.58
N LYS A 7 21.72 -0.14 -9.54
CA LYS A 7 21.24 -0.86 -10.73
C LYS A 7 19.91 -0.34 -11.26
N HIS A 8 18.99 0.02 -10.36
CA HIS A 8 17.63 0.46 -10.68
C HIS A 8 17.24 1.60 -9.76
N ILE A 9 16.42 2.53 -10.25
CA ILE A 9 15.95 3.68 -9.48
C ILE A 9 14.44 3.54 -9.24
N GLY A 10 14.04 3.80 -8.00
CA GLY A 10 12.64 3.88 -7.62
C GLY A 10 12.42 4.96 -6.57
N CYS A 11 11.15 5.22 -6.27
CA CYS A 11 10.74 6.15 -5.23
C CYS A 11 9.71 5.54 -4.28
N SER A 12 9.27 6.31 -3.30
CA SER A 12 8.26 5.92 -2.32
C SER A 12 7.47 7.17 -1.93
N ASN A 13 6.18 6.98 -1.62
CA ASN A 13 5.28 8.03 -1.14
C ASN A 13 5.10 9.20 -2.11
N TRP A 14 5.15 8.92 -3.41
CA TRP A 14 4.87 9.89 -4.47
C TRP A 14 3.45 9.71 -4.99
N GLY A 15 2.76 10.81 -5.27
CA GLY A 15 1.53 10.81 -6.04
C GLY A 15 1.79 10.61 -7.54
N GLY A 16 0.74 10.34 -8.32
CA GLY A 16 0.86 10.12 -9.77
C GLY A 16 1.51 11.29 -10.50
N TRP A 17 1.19 12.53 -10.13
CA TRP A 17 1.78 13.71 -10.76
C TRP A 17 3.30 13.83 -10.56
N GLN A 18 3.81 13.43 -9.39
CA GLN A 18 5.25 13.48 -9.09
C GLN A 18 5.99 12.42 -9.90
N MET A 19 5.41 11.21 -9.97
CA MET A 19 5.95 10.12 -10.79
C MET A 19 5.95 10.48 -12.28
N ALA A 20 4.84 11.02 -12.80
CA ALA A 20 4.72 11.44 -14.19
C ALA A 20 5.77 12.51 -14.54
N HIS A 21 5.96 13.50 -13.67
CA HIS A 21 6.97 14.53 -13.86
C HIS A 21 8.39 13.95 -13.90
N ALA A 22 8.71 13.00 -13.02
CA ALA A 22 10.03 12.35 -13.02
C ALA A 22 10.26 11.50 -14.27
N LEU A 23 9.25 10.76 -14.74
CA LEU A 23 9.32 9.98 -15.98
C LEU A 23 9.58 10.88 -17.19
N VAL A 24 8.84 11.99 -17.32
CA VAL A 24 9.03 12.96 -18.41
C VAL A 24 10.44 13.55 -18.38
N ARG A 25 10.92 13.96 -17.19
CA ARG A 25 12.27 14.54 -17.07
C ARG A 25 13.37 13.54 -17.39
N ALA A 26 13.24 12.29 -16.93
CA ALA A 26 14.19 11.23 -17.27
C ALA A 26 14.25 11.02 -18.79
N ALA A 27 13.09 10.98 -19.46
CA ALA A 27 13.01 10.82 -20.90
C ALA A 27 13.58 12.04 -21.67
N SER A 28 13.30 13.27 -21.23
CA SER A 28 13.72 14.48 -21.95
C SER A 28 15.20 14.84 -21.73
N GLU A 29 15.75 14.51 -20.56
CA GLU A 29 17.12 14.89 -20.18
C GLU A 29 18.12 13.73 -20.37
N GLY A 30 17.67 12.57 -20.86
CA GLY A 30 18.51 11.37 -20.99
C GLY A 30 18.92 10.76 -19.65
N GLY A 31 18.10 10.98 -18.62
CA GLY A 31 18.31 10.46 -17.27
C GLY A 31 17.93 8.97 -17.13
N PRO A 32 18.31 8.34 -16.00
CA PRO A 32 17.91 6.97 -15.72
C PRO A 32 16.40 6.84 -15.54
N PRO A 33 15.77 5.74 -16.00
CA PRO A 33 14.34 5.53 -15.87
C PRO A 33 13.91 5.33 -14.40
N MET A 34 12.68 5.73 -14.09
CA MET A 34 12.03 5.38 -12.83
C MET A 34 11.35 4.01 -12.99
N GLU A 35 11.89 3.00 -12.32
CA GLU A 35 11.48 1.60 -12.55
C GLU A 35 10.50 1.07 -11.49
N SER A 36 10.46 1.67 -10.30
CA SER A 36 9.53 1.22 -9.26
C SER A 36 9.04 2.33 -8.32
N VAL A 37 7.88 2.10 -7.71
CA VAL A 37 7.35 2.89 -6.60
C VAL A 37 6.93 2.00 -5.42
N GLN A 38 7.18 2.47 -4.20
CA GLN A 38 6.78 1.82 -2.95
C GLN A 38 5.72 2.66 -2.20
N PRO A 39 4.42 2.52 -2.51
CA PRO A 39 3.34 3.19 -1.78
C PRO A 39 2.69 2.31 -0.70
N PRO A 40 1.97 2.88 0.29
CA PRO A 40 1.06 2.10 1.12
C PRO A 40 -0.11 1.60 0.26
N TYR A 41 -0.47 0.32 0.39
CA TYR A 41 -1.68 -0.21 -0.25
C TYR A 41 -2.28 -1.36 0.54
N ASN A 42 -3.52 -1.18 0.98
CA ASN A 42 -4.28 -2.17 1.75
C ASN A 42 -5.78 -1.82 1.70
N LEU A 43 -6.62 -2.61 2.38
CA LEU A 43 -8.08 -2.43 2.37
C LEU A 43 -8.56 -1.05 2.85
N VAL A 44 -7.73 -0.30 3.57
CA VAL A 44 -8.03 1.05 4.08
C VAL A 44 -7.35 2.13 3.24
N GLN A 45 -6.04 2.00 2.99
CA GLN A 45 -5.26 2.95 2.17
C GLN A 45 -5.29 2.55 0.70
N ARG A 46 -6.14 3.25 -0.06
CA ARG A 46 -6.46 2.94 -1.47
C ARG A 46 -6.28 4.15 -2.39
N GLU A 47 -5.70 5.23 -1.89
CA GLU A 47 -5.58 6.52 -2.59
C GLU A 47 -4.86 6.38 -3.94
N ILE A 48 -3.87 5.49 -4.01
CA ILE A 48 -3.07 5.24 -5.21
C ILE A 48 -3.87 4.65 -6.38
N GLU A 49 -5.06 4.11 -6.14
CA GLU A 49 -5.94 3.60 -7.21
C GLU A 49 -6.42 4.71 -8.15
N ALA A 50 -6.49 5.94 -7.67
CA ALA A 50 -7.04 7.07 -8.42
C ALA A 50 -6.11 7.56 -9.54
N ASP A 51 -4.78 7.56 -9.30
CA ASP A 51 -3.81 8.20 -10.20
C ASP A 51 -2.53 7.39 -10.41
N LEU A 52 -1.92 6.89 -9.33
CA LEU A 52 -0.61 6.26 -9.39
C LEU A 52 -0.65 4.87 -10.03
N LEU A 53 -1.62 4.02 -9.68
CA LEU A 53 -1.73 2.68 -10.27
C LEU A 53 -2.02 2.72 -11.78
N PRO A 54 -2.96 3.55 -12.29
CA PRO A 54 -3.13 3.72 -13.73
C PRO A 54 -1.85 4.19 -14.43
N LEU A 55 -1.14 5.18 -13.86
CA LEU A 55 0.13 5.66 -14.40
C LEU A 55 1.18 4.55 -14.43
N CYS A 56 1.34 3.80 -13.34
CA CYS A 56 2.33 2.72 -13.26
C CYS A 56 2.04 1.62 -14.29
N ARG A 57 0.76 1.31 -14.52
CA ARG A 57 0.35 0.36 -15.56
C ARG A 57 0.69 0.85 -16.97
N ASP A 58 0.41 2.12 -17.25
CA ASP A 58 0.66 2.74 -18.55
C ASP A 58 2.16 2.88 -18.87
N GLN A 59 2.94 3.27 -17.86
CA GLN A 59 4.37 3.57 -17.99
C GLN A 59 5.27 2.38 -17.60
N GLN A 60 4.68 1.20 -17.38
CA GLN A 60 5.37 -0.03 -16.98
C GLN A 60 6.27 0.12 -15.73
N VAL A 61 5.81 0.87 -14.74
CA VAL A 61 6.52 1.06 -13.46
C VAL A 61 6.08 -0.02 -12.46
N GLY A 62 7.04 -0.71 -11.85
CA GLY A 62 6.77 -1.73 -10.83
C GLY A 62 6.21 -1.13 -9.54
N VAL A 63 5.17 -1.76 -8.97
CA VAL A 63 4.59 -1.34 -7.68
C VAL A 63 4.97 -2.34 -6.59
N LEU A 64 5.68 -1.85 -5.58
CA LEU A 64 6.16 -2.62 -4.43
C LEU A 64 5.47 -2.11 -3.16
N SER A 65 4.19 -2.43 -3.01
CA SER A 65 3.38 -1.88 -1.92
C SER A 65 3.84 -2.34 -0.53
N TYR A 66 3.63 -1.49 0.47
CA TYR A 66 3.92 -1.80 1.87
C TYR A 66 2.66 -1.68 2.74
N SER A 67 2.79 -2.13 4.00
CA SER A 67 1.71 -2.15 5.00
C SER A 67 0.44 -2.90 4.55
N PRO A 68 0.54 -4.14 4.01
CA PRO A 68 -0.65 -4.88 3.54
C PRO A 68 -1.62 -5.21 4.69
N LEU A 69 -1.14 -5.23 5.94
CA LEU A 69 -1.95 -5.42 7.15
C LEU A 69 -2.32 -4.13 7.88
N GLY A 70 -2.06 -2.97 7.29
CA GLY A 70 -2.38 -1.66 7.89
C GLY A 70 -1.71 -1.46 9.25
N ALA A 71 -0.40 -1.70 9.33
CA ALA A 71 0.35 -1.66 10.59
C ALA A 71 -0.20 -2.61 11.69
N GLY A 72 -0.92 -3.66 11.30
CA GLY A 72 -1.57 -4.63 12.17
C GLY A 72 -3.06 -4.35 12.41
N PHE A 73 -3.61 -3.25 11.90
CA PHE A 73 -5.04 -2.93 11.97
C PHE A 73 -5.92 -4.06 11.45
N LEU A 74 -5.58 -4.58 10.27
CA LEU A 74 -6.35 -5.60 9.55
C LEU A 74 -6.22 -7.02 10.14
N THR A 75 -5.51 -7.17 11.27
CA THR A 75 -5.46 -8.44 12.01
C THR A 75 -6.67 -8.62 12.94
N GLY A 76 -7.45 -7.56 13.17
CA GLY A 76 -8.60 -7.58 14.08
C GLY A 76 -8.27 -7.40 15.56
N LYS A 77 -7.01 -7.15 15.90
CA LYS A 77 -6.56 -6.96 17.30
C LYS A 77 -6.96 -5.64 17.95
N TYR A 78 -7.41 -4.67 17.16
CA TYR A 78 -7.95 -3.40 17.65
C TYR A 78 -9.43 -3.35 17.33
N ARG A 79 -10.24 -2.84 18.26
CA ARG A 79 -11.70 -2.75 18.11
C ARG A 79 -12.20 -1.43 18.69
N VAL A 80 -13.32 -0.94 18.16
CA VAL A 80 -13.94 0.30 18.63
C VAL A 80 -14.32 0.17 20.10
N GLY A 81 -13.97 1.18 20.90
CA GLY A 81 -14.28 1.22 22.34
C GLY A 81 -13.43 0.28 23.21
N GLN A 82 -12.39 -0.35 22.65
CA GLN A 82 -11.43 -1.16 23.41
C GLN A 82 -10.10 -0.41 23.56
N ASP A 83 -9.42 -0.67 24.68
CA ASP A 83 -8.07 -0.17 24.90
C ASP A 83 -7.09 -0.78 23.87
N ILE A 84 -6.06 0.00 23.54
CA ILE A 84 -5.02 -0.43 22.62
C ILE A 84 -4.09 -1.39 23.37
N PRO A 85 -3.87 -2.63 22.89
CA PRO A 85 -3.02 -3.58 23.62
C PRO A 85 -1.57 -3.08 23.71
N SER A 86 -0.97 -3.21 24.89
CA SER A 86 0.39 -2.74 25.15
C SER A 86 1.44 -3.43 24.26
N GLY A 87 2.47 -2.70 23.87
CA GLY A 87 3.56 -3.16 23.00
C GLY A 87 3.18 -3.30 21.54
N THR A 88 1.92 -3.02 21.18
CA THR A 88 1.49 -3.03 19.78
C THR A 88 1.96 -1.77 19.04
N ARG A 89 1.89 -1.79 17.70
CA ARG A 89 2.35 -0.68 16.86
C ARG A 89 1.65 0.63 17.20
N PHE A 90 0.35 0.60 17.48
CA PHE A 90 -0.43 1.81 17.79
C PHE A 90 -0.35 2.24 19.25
N ASP A 91 0.17 1.38 20.14
CA ASP A 91 0.59 1.77 21.49
C ASP A 91 1.91 2.55 21.42
N VAL A 92 2.91 2.00 20.71
CA VAL A 92 4.23 2.63 20.56
C VAL A 92 4.21 3.87 19.66
N MET A 93 3.30 3.92 18.68
CA MET A 93 3.17 5.03 17.73
C MET A 93 1.72 5.52 17.63
N PRO A 94 1.21 6.24 18.64
CA PRO A 94 -0.18 6.67 18.67
C PRO A 94 -0.54 7.64 17.54
N GLY A 95 0.43 8.41 17.04
CA GLY A 95 0.24 9.30 15.89
C GLY A 95 -0.14 8.61 14.57
N HIS A 96 0.02 7.28 14.47
CA HIS A 96 -0.43 6.51 13.31
C HIS A 96 -1.87 6.01 13.44
N GLN A 97 -2.50 6.11 14.62
CA GLN A 97 -3.89 5.68 14.80
C GLN A 97 -4.85 6.38 13.83
N PRO A 98 -4.78 7.71 13.58
CA PRO A 98 -5.72 8.37 12.68
C PRO A 98 -5.65 7.91 11.21
N ILE A 99 -4.62 7.15 10.82
CA ILE A 99 -4.52 6.55 9.48
C ILE A 99 -5.53 5.40 9.30
N TYR A 100 -5.99 4.78 10.39
CA TYR A 100 -6.86 3.59 10.35
C TYR A 100 -8.06 3.67 11.30
N PHE A 101 -7.96 4.43 12.40
CA PHE A 101 -8.96 4.52 13.47
C PHE A 101 -10.01 5.59 13.15
N HIS A 102 -10.63 5.45 11.98
CA HIS A 102 -11.71 6.30 11.50
C HIS A 102 -12.82 5.42 10.92
N GLU A 103 -14.00 6.01 10.71
CA GLU A 103 -15.21 5.30 10.30
C GLU A 103 -14.98 4.34 9.12
N THR A 104 -14.36 4.81 8.04
CA THR A 104 -14.12 3.99 6.84
C THR A 104 -13.12 2.85 7.08
N GLY A 105 -12.13 3.03 7.96
CA GLY A 105 -11.19 1.99 8.36
C GLY A 105 -11.88 0.89 9.15
N TRP A 106 -12.68 1.27 10.17
CA TRP A 106 -13.47 0.31 10.94
C TRP A 106 -14.51 -0.42 10.09
N ALA A 107 -15.15 0.27 9.14
CA ALA A 107 -16.06 -0.36 8.19
C ALA A 107 -15.34 -1.38 7.28
N ALA A 108 -14.10 -1.11 6.88
CA ALA A 108 -13.29 -2.07 6.12
C ALA A 108 -12.94 -3.31 6.96
N LEU A 109 -12.58 -3.13 8.23
CA LEU A 109 -12.35 -4.25 9.14
C LEU A 109 -13.61 -5.10 9.34
N GLY A 110 -14.79 -4.46 9.50
CA GLY A 110 -16.06 -5.18 9.61
C GLY A 110 -16.41 -6.00 8.36
N ARG A 111 -16.13 -5.49 7.15
CA ARG A 111 -16.27 -6.28 5.91
C ARG A 111 -15.31 -7.47 5.87
N LEU A 112 -14.09 -7.28 6.39
CA LEU A 112 -13.10 -8.36 6.49
C LEU A 112 -13.54 -9.45 7.48
N ASP A 113 -14.14 -9.07 8.61
CA ASP A 113 -14.74 -10.02 9.56
C ASP A 113 -15.86 -10.84 8.89
N ALA A 114 -16.75 -10.19 8.13
CA ALA A 114 -17.81 -10.89 7.41
C ALA A 114 -17.26 -11.89 6.37
N ALA A 115 -16.24 -11.49 5.61
CA ALA A 115 -15.57 -12.38 4.65
C ALA A 115 -14.85 -13.54 5.35
N ALA A 116 -14.25 -13.31 6.53
CA ALA A 116 -13.65 -14.36 7.34
C ALA A 116 -14.69 -15.38 7.81
N ALA A 117 -15.86 -14.92 8.27
CA ALA A 117 -16.96 -15.79 8.69
C ALA A 117 -17.52 -16.62 7.53
N GLU A 118 -17.64 -16.04 6.33
CA GLU A 118 -18.14 -16.74 5.14
C GLU A 118 -17.15 -17.79 4.61
N THR A 119 -15.86 -17.44 4.58
CA THR A 119 -14.84 -18.28 3.93
C THR A 119 -14.12 -19.24 4.87
N GLY A 120 -14.24 -19.06 6.19
CA GLY A 120 -13.48 -19.79 7.21
C GLY A 120 -11.98 -19.45 7.23
N ARG A 121 -11.53 -18.42 6.48
CA ARG A 121 -10.13 -17.98 6.45
C ARG A 121 -9.86 -16.93 7.52
N SER A 122 -8.60 -16.80 7.92
CA SER A 122 -8.21 -15.75 8.86
C SER A 122 -8.27 -14.36 8.22
N LEU A 123 -8.48 -13.31 9.03
CA LEU A 123 -8.42 -11.92 8.58
C LEU A 123 -7.08 -11.60 7.90
N VAL A 124 -5.98 -12.15 8.45
CA VAL A 124 -4.63 -11.98 7.92
C VAL A 124 -4.52 -12.56 6.51
N ASP A 125 -4.99 -13.80 6.31
CA ASP A 125 -4.96 -14.44 4.98
C ASP A 125 -5.74 -13.64 3.96
N LEU A 126 -6.93 -13.17 4.34
CA LEU A 126 -7.81 -12.39 3.46
C LEU A 126 -7.22 -11.02 3.13
N ALA A 127 -6.68 -10.30 4.13
CA ALA A 127 -6.06 -8.99 3.92
C ALA A 127 -4.81 -9.08 3.05
N LEU A 128 -3.94 -10.07 3.29
CA LEU A 128 -2.76 -10.31 2.46
C LEU A 128 -3.17 -10.72 1.03
N SER A 129 -4.13 -11.64 0.89
CA SER A 129 -4.63 -12.08 -0.42
C SER A 129 -5.25 -10.94 -1.22
N TRP A 130 -5.91 -9.99 -0.54
CA TRP A 130 -6.45 -8.80 -1.18
C TRP A 130 -5.35 -7.86 -1.67
N ALA A 131 -4.32 -7.64 -0.86
CA ALA A 131 -3.22 -6.72 -1.19
C ALA A 131 -2.24 -7.31 -2.21
N MET A 132 -2.23 -8.63 -2.37
CA MET A 132 -1.39 -9.30 -3.35
C MET A 132 -1.85 -9.03 -4.80
N PRO A 133 -0.91 -9.05 -5.74
CA PRO A 133 -1.20 -9.05 -7.16
C PRO A 133 -2.25 -10.10 -7.54
N ARG A 134 -3.35 -9.67 -8.15
CA ARG A 134 -4.20 -10.61 -8.90
C ARG A 134 -3.46 -10.95 -10.19
N THR A 135 -3.36 -12.24 -10.50
CA THR A 135 -2.46 -12.82 -11.51
C THR A 135 -2.61 -12.22 -12.93
N GLU A 136 -3.66 -11.45 -13.21
CA GLU A 136 -3.90 -10.77 -14.49
C GLU A 136 -3.61 -9.26 -14.50
N SER A 137 -3.32 -8.63 -13.35
CA SER A 137 -3.21 -7.16 -13.27
C SER A 137 -1.80 -6.61 -13.04
N LEU A 138 -0.78 -7.45 -12.85
CA LEU A 138 0.59 -7.01 -12.52
C LEU A 138 1.71 -7.66 -13.36
N ARG A 139 1.40 -8.11 -14.58
CA ARG A 139 2.39 -8.00 -15.65
C ARG A 139 2.30 -6.58 -16.19
N CYS A 140 3.09 -5.69 -15.58
CA CYS A 140 3.69 -4.62 -16.36
C CYS A 140 4.84 -5.22 -17.18
#